data_AF-A0A660S4F0-F1
#
_entry.id   AF-A0A660S4F0-F1
#
_cell.length_a   1.000
_cell.length_b   1.000
_cell.length_c   1.000
_cell.angle_alpha   90.00
_cell.angle_beta   90.00
_cell.angle_gamma   90.00
#
_symmetry.space_group_name_H-M   'P 1'
#
loop_
_entity.id
_entity.type
_entity.pdbx_description
1 polymer ?
#
loop_
_entity_poly.entity_id
_entity_poly.type
_entity_poly.pdbx_seq_one_letter_code
_entity_poly.pdbx_strand_id
1 'polypeptide(L)'
;MNLVLEEDKLNKLEGLLSKLIKEGGASYTLLTDMAGNLICKNGEGPLDATSLAVLAAADFAATKEIARLIGEEEFSLLFHRGQKENIHFTRISPEILLIVLFKPYVSLGLLRLKVESIKKEIQRLLEE
;
A
#
# COMPACT_ATOMS: atom_id res chain seq x y z
N MET A 1 -9.03 15.41 4.40
CA MET A 1 -9.90 15.29 3.22
C MET A 1 -10.81 14.10 3.50
N ASN A 2 -12.12 14.28 3.64
CA ASN A 2 -13.03 13.13 3.81
C ASN A 2 -13.29 12.53 2.43
N LEU A 3 -12.50 11.52 2.08
CA LEU A 3 -12.74 10.74 0.88
C LEU A 3 -14.00 9.90 1.11
N VAL A 4 -15.17 10.43 0.72
CA VAL A 4 -16.42 9.66 0.73
C VAL A 4 -16.42 8.83 -0.56
N LEU A 5 -15.95 7.59 -0.46
CA LEU A 5 -16.01 6.65 -1.58
C LEU A 5 -17.40 6.02 -1.64
N GLU A 6 -17.97 5.98 -2.84
CA GLU A 6 -19.17 5.19 -3.12
C GLU A 6 -18.88 3.70 -2.89
N GLU A 7 -19.87 2.96 -2.41
CA GLU A 7 -19.76 1.53 -2.09
C GLU A 7 -19.25 0.70 -3.28
N ASP A 8 -19.67 1.04 -4.51
CA ASP A 8 -19.21 0.39 -5.73
C ASP A 8 -17.71 0.58 -5.99
N LYS A 9 -17.16 1.77 -5.70
CA LYS A 9 -15.72 2.03 -5.84
C LYS A 9 -14.94 1.26 -4.76
N LEU A 10 -15.45 1.22 -3.53
CA LEU A 10 -14.84 0.46 -2.45
C LEU A 10 -14.75 -1.03 -2.78
N ASN A 11 -15.84 -1.62 -3.27
CA ASN A 11 -15.89 -3.02 -3.70
C ASN A 11 -14.88 -3.31 -4.83
N LYS A 12 -14.76 -2.41 -5.81
CA LYS A 12 -13.76 -2.52 -6.88
C LYS A 12 -12.32 -2.45 -6.32
N LEU A 13 -12.03 -1.55 -5.39
CA LEU A 13 -10.73 -1.45 -4.74
C LEU A 13 -10.37 -2.73 -3.98
N GLU A 14 -11.30 -3.28 -3.19
CA GLU A 14 -11.09 -4.55 -2.49
C GLU A 14 -10.81 -5.71 -3.45
N GLY A 15 -11.49 -5.73 -4.60
CA GLY A 15 -11.22 -6.67 -5.69
C GLY A 15 -9.79 -6.55 -6.24
N LEU A 16 -9.30 -5.32 -6.47
CA LEU A 16 -7.93 -5.08 -6.90
C LEU A 16 -6.90 -5.51 -5.84
N LEU A 17 -7.16 -5.21 -4.57
CA LEU A 17 -6.34 -5.67 -3.45
C LEU A 17 -6.32 -7.21 -3.35
N SER A 18 -7.43 -7.88 -3.65
CA SER A 18 -7.52 -9.35 -3.68
C SER A 18 -6.61 -9.97 -4.75
N LYS A 19 -6.43 -9.31 -5.90
CA LYS A 19 -5.53 -9.79 -6.97
C LYS A 19 -4.07 -9.86 -6.47
N LEU A 20 -3.64 -8.89 -5.65
CA LEU A 20 -2.28 -8.92 -5.06
C LEU A 20 -2.08 -10.10 -4.11
N ILE A 21 -3.12 -10.51 -3.38
CA ILE A 21 -3.08 -11.71 -2.53
C ILE A 21 -3.01 -12.97 -3.41
N LYS A 22 -3.98 -13.15 -4.29
CA LYS A 22 -4.16 -14.38 -5.09
C LYS A 22 -3.05 -14.62 -6.09
N GLU A 23 -2.57 -13.55 -6.73
CA GLU A 23 -1.63 -13.65 -7.83
C GLU A 23 -0.25 -13.08 -7.46
N GLY A 24 -0.17 -12.15 -6.51
CA GLY A 24 1.07 -11.45 -6.15
C GLY A 24 1.86 -12.05 -5.01
N GLY A 25 1.33 -13.06 -4.32
CA GLY A 25 1.97 -13.67 -3.17
C GLY A 25 1.97 -12.76 -1.94
N ALA A 26 1.14 -11.72 -1.94
CA ALA A 26 0.91 -10.91 -0.75
C ALA A 26 0.13 -11.73 0.30
N SER A 27 0.45 -11.52 1.56
CA SER A 27 -0.26 -12.07 2.72
C SER A 27 -1.33 -11.11 3.24
N TYR A 28 -1.09 -9.80 3.09
CA TYR A 28 -2.02 -8.75 3.46
C TYR A 28 -1.82 -7.53 2.57
N THR A 29 -2.88 -6.78 2.30
CA THR A 29 -2.82 -5.51 1.57
C THR A 29 -3.74 -4.50 2.23
N LEU A 30 -3.33 -3.24 2.25
CA LEU A 30 -4.19 -2.15 2.71
C LEU A 30 -3.94 -0.87 1.91
N LEU A 31 -5.01 -0.12 1.71
CA LEU A 31 -4.99 1.26 1.25
C LEU A 31 -5.28 2.17 2.44
N THR A 32 -4.46 3.19 2.60
CA THR A 32 -4.64 4.23 3.61
C THR A 32 -4.45 5.60 2.98
N ASP A 33 -5.06 6.62 3.57
CA ASP A 33 -4.64 7.98 3.30
C ASP A 33 -3.31 8.32 4.02
N MET A 34 -2.73 9.47 3.71
CA MET A 34 -1.49 9.94 4.35
C MET A 34 -1.65 10.37 5.82
N ALA A 35 -2.86 10.40 6.37
CA ALA A 35 -3.12 10.61 7.79
C ALA A 35 -3.22 9.29 8.58
N GLY A 36 -3.19 8.15 7.88
CA GLY A 36 -3.31 6.82 8.49
C GLY A 36 -4.74 6.29 8.57
N ASN A 37 -5.71 6.96 7.95
CA ASN A 37 -7.07 6.45 7.88
C ASN A 37 -7.13 5.31 6.88
N LEU A 38 -7.47 4.12 7.39
CA LEU A 38 -7.65 2.94 6.57
C LEU A 38 -8.84 3.13 5.63
N ILE A 39 -8.60 2.96 4.32
CA ILE A 39 -9.61 3.04 3.27
C ILE A 39 -10.21 1.65 3.04
N CYS A 40 -9.38 0.66 2.70
CA CYS A 40 -9.78 -0.73 2.56
C CYS A 40 -8.59 -1.67 2.77
N LYS A 41 -8.87 -2.95 2.99
CA LYS A 41 -7.85 -3.97 3.23
C LYS A 41 -8.26 -5.33 2.69
N ASN A 42 -7.28 -6.19 2.46
CA ASN A 42 -7.48 -7.59 2.14
C ASN A 42 -6.41 -8.47 2.79
N GLY A 43 -6.73 -9.72 3.09
CA GLY A 43 -5.87 -10.66 3.80
C GLY A 43 -6.51 -11.21 5.07
N GLU A 44 -6.00 -12.36 5.50
CA GLU A 44 -6.52 -13.11 6.65
C GLU A 44 -5.57 -13.02 7.85
N GLY A 45 -6.11 -13.19 9.06
CA GLY A 45 -5.34 -13.27 10.30
C GLY A 45 -5.48 -12.04 11.23
N PRO A 46 -4.89 -12.11 12.44
CA PRO A 46 -5.14 -11.17 13.54
C PRO A 46 -4.34 -9.86 13.43
N LEU A 47 -4.14 -9.33 12.23
CA LEU A 47 -3.41 -8.08 12.03
C LEU A 47 -4.26 -6.87 12.43
N ASP A 48 -3.73 -6.01 13.29
CA ASP A 48 -4.29 -4.68 13.54
C ASP A 48 -3.95 -3.74 12.37
N ALA A 49 -4.80 -3.80 11.34
CA ALA A 49 -4.62 -3.02 10.10
C ALA A 49 -4.73 -1.51 10.34
N THR A 50 -5.51 -1.07 11.32
CA THR A 50 -5.68 0.35 11.63
C THR A 50 -4.41 0.91 12.24
N SER A 51 -3.85 0.25 13.27
CA SER A 51 -2.58 0.66 13.85
C SER A 51 -1.45 0.61 12.81
N LEU A 52 -1.43 -0.40 11.95
CA LEU A 52 -0.45 -0.49 10.87
C LEU A 52 -0.59 0.67 9.87
N ALA A 53 -1.80 1.06 9.47
CA ALA A 53 -2.04 2.18 8.57
C ALA A 53 -1.49 3.50 9.13
N VAL A 54 -1.77 3.80 10.40
CA VAL A 54 -1.28 5.00 11.08
C VAL A 54 0.25 5.02 11.16
N LEU A 55 0.86 3.91 11.58
CA LEU A 55 2.31 3.82 11.68
C LEU A 55 2.99 3.91 10.30
N ALA A 56 2.43 3.27 9.28
CA ALA A 56 2.96 3.30 7.93
C ALA A 56 2.86 4.69 7.27
N ALA A 57 1.76 5.40 7.48
CA ALA A 57 1.61 6.78 7.01
C ALA A 57 2.65 7.71 7.68
N ALA A 58 2.85 7.56 9.00
CA ALA A 58 3.87 8.31 9.73
C ALA A 58 5.30 7.99 9.27
N ASP A 59 5.62 6.70 9.05
CA ASP A 59 6.91 6.25 8.52
C ASP A 59 7.17 6.78 7.11
N PHE A 60 6.17 6.72 6.22
CA PHE A 60 6.25 7.29 4.87
C PHE A 60 6.48 8.81 4.90
N ALA A 61 5.79 9.54 5.77
CA ALA A 61 5.97 10.98 5.93
C ALA A 61 7.39 11.32 6.44
N ALA A 62 7.89 10.59 7.44
CA ALA A 62 9.24 10.79 7.97
C ALA A 62 10.32 10.48 6.91
N THR A 63 10.19 9.38 6.18
CA THR A 63 11.14 8.99 5.14
C THR A 63 11.13 9.94 3.94
N LYS A 64 9.98 10.55 3.61
CA LYS A 64 9.92 11.63 2.62
C LYS A 64 10.74 12.85 3.06
N GLU A 65 10.70 13.24 4.33
CA GLU A 65 11.56 14.33 4.82
C GLU A 65 13.04 13.97 4.77
N ILE A 66 13.41 12.71 5.02
CA ILE A 66 14.79 12.24 4.83
C ILE A 66 15.21 12.39 3.37
N ALA A 67 14.37 11.98 2.41
CA ALA A 67 14.64 12.15 0.99
C ALA A 67 14.90 13.63 0.65
N ARG A 68 14.04 14.52 1.14
CA ARG A 68 14.20 15.97 0.94
C ARG A 68 15.51 16.52 1.50
N LEU A 69 15.94 16.05 2.67
CA LEU A 69 17.20 16.46 3.29
C LEU A 69 18.44 16.06 2.48
N ILE A 70 18.35 15.00 1.67
CA ILE A 70 19.45 14.53 0.80
C ILE A 70 19.32 15.00 -0.65
N GLY A 71 18.32 15.85 -0.96
CA GLY A 71 18.11 16.43 -2.29
C GLY A 71 17.22 15.60 -3.22
N GLU A 72 16.52 14.58 -2.70
CA GLU A 72 15.55 13.77 -3.43
C GLU A 72 14.12 14.26 -3.17
N GLU A 73 13.20 14.09 -4.12
CA GLU A 73 11.79 14.40 -3.90
C GLU A 73 11.10 13.33 -3.03
N GLU A 74 11.38 12.05 -3.31
CA GLU A 74 10.92 10.90 -2.54
C GLU A 74 11.72 9.63 -2.88
N PHE A 75 11.66 8.62 -2.02
CA PHE A 75 12.25 7.30 -2.32
C PHE A 75 11.39 6.52 -3.32
N SER A 76 12.00 6.03 -4.39
CA SER A 76 11.34 5.18 -5.39
C SER A 76 11.07 3.74 -4.92
N LEU A 77 11.68 3.33 -3.81
CA LEU A 77 11.48 2.03 -3.18
C LEU A 77 11.54 2.18 -1.66
N LEU A 78 10.39 1.98 -1.01
CA LEU A 78 10.30 1.83 0.43
C LEU A 78 9.92 0.37 0.74
N PHE A 79 10.80 -0.31 1.46
CA PHE A 79 10.70 -1.73 1.74
C PHE A 79 11.35 -2.05 3.07
N HIS A 80 10.63 -2.79 3.90
CA HIS A 80 11.09 -3.27 5.19
C HIS A 80 11.18 -4.79 5.16
N ARG A 81 12.40 -5.30 5.33
CA ARG A 81 12.65 -6.75 5.38
C ARG A 81 12.45 -7.25 6.79
N GLY A 82 11.53 -8.19 6.97
CA GLY A 82 11.38 -8.93 8.23
C GLY A 82 11.79 -10.38 8.08
N GLN A 83 11.87 -11.08 9.22
CA GLN A 83 12.14 -12.53 9.23
C GLN A 83 10.91 -13.36 8.86
N LYS A 84 9.70 -12.85 9.14
CA LYS A 84 8.42 -13.56 8.93
C LYS A 84 7.57 -12.95 7.81
N GLU A 85 7.58 -11.63 7.73
CA GLU A 85 6.85 -10.84 6.75
C GLU A 85 7.76 -9.71 6.30
N ASN A 86 7.64 -9.35 5.04
CA ASN A 86 8.18 -8.11 4.51
C ASN A 86 7.04 -7.10 4.31
N ILE A 87 7.38 -5.82 4.23
CA ILE A 87 6.43 -4.75 3.91
C ILE A 87 6.94 -3.97 2.72
N HIS A 88 6.10 -3.77 1.71
CA HIS A 88 6.33 -2.87 0.59
C HIS A 88 5.31 -1.74 0.61
N PHE A 89 5.78 -0.51 0.39
CA PHE A 89 4.96 0.68 0.37
C PHE A 89 4.99 1.28 -1.03
N THR A 90 3.84 1.70 -1.50
CA THR A 90 3.70 2.27 -2.84
C THR A 90 2.74 3.44 -2.78
N ARG A 91 3.24 4.63 -3.11
CA ARG A 91 2.39 5.81 -3.29
C ARG A 91 1.51 5.62 -4.53
N ILE A 92 0.19 5.67 -4.34
CA ILE A 92 -0.81 5.58 -5.41
C ILE A 92 -1.08 6.99 -5.95
N SER A 93 -1.35 7.93 -5.07
CA SER A 93 -1.51 9.37 -5.35
C SER A 93 -0.85 10.18 -4.22
N PRO A 94 -0.76 11.51 -4.29
CA PRO A 94 -0.27 12.32 -3.17
C PRO A 94 -1.01 12.06 -1.84
N GLU A 95 -2.25 11.61 -1.89
CA GLU A 95 -3.13 11.38 -0.74
C GLU A 95 -3.21 9.93 -0.29
N ILE A 96 -2.85 8.96 -1.16
CA ILE A 96 -3.12 7.52 -0.93
C ILE A 96 -1.84 6.68 -0.98
N LEU A 97 -1.68 5.83 0.02
CA LEU A 97 -0.59 4.88 0.18
C LEU A 97 -1.13 3.45 0.16
N LEU A 98 -0.54 2.61 -0.68
CA LEU A 98 -0.73 1.16 -0.68
C LEU A 98 0.38 0.49 0.12
N ILE A 99 0.01 -0.40 1.02
CA ILE A 99 0.93 -1.19 1.85
C ILE A 99 0.66 -2.66 1.58
N VAL A 100 1.71 -3.41 1.28
CA VAL A 100 1.64 -4.83 0.92
C VAL A 100 2.57 -5.63 1.82
N LEU A 101 2.00 -6.56 2.58
CA LEU A 101 2.72 -7.55 3.34
C LEU A 101 2.89 -8.79 2.48
N PHE A 102 4.08 -9.40 2.55
CA PHE A 102 4.38 -10.60 1.77
C PHE A 102 5.47 -11.44 2.40
N LYS A 103 5.44 -12.74 2.12
CA LYS A 103 6.38 -13.69 2.72
C LYS A 103 7.81 -13.52 2.18
N PRO A 104 8.85 -13.79 3.00
CA PRO A 104 10.25 -13.64 2.60
C PRO A 104 10.70 -14.43 1.36
N TYR A 105 9.97 -15.48 0.99
CA TYR A 105 10.26 -16.28 -0.21
C TYR A 105 9.68 -15.69 -1.50
N VAL A 106 8.82 -14.68 -1.43
CA VAL A 106 8.29 -13.99 -2.62
C VAL A 106 9.31 -12.97 -3.10
N SER A 107 9.62 -13.01 -4.41
CA SER A 107 10.56 -12.08 -5.03
C SER A 107 10.02 -10.65 -5.00
N LEU A 108 10.82 -9.73 -4.43
CA LEU A 108 10.48 -8.30 -4.40
C LEU A 108 10.29 -7.73 -5.83
N GLY A 109 11.10 -8.17 -6.79
CA GLY A 109 10.98 -7.71 -8.18
C GLY A 109 9.64 -8.11 -8.81
N LEU A 110 9.21 -9.36 -8.61
CA LEU A 110 7.92 -9.85 -9.12
C LEU A 110 6.75 -9.14 -8.42
N LEU A 111 6.85 -8.96 -7.10
CA LEU A 111 5.85 -8.23 -6.34
C LEU A 111 5.68 -6.81 -6.88
N ARG A 112 6.79 -6.08 -7.09
CA ARG A 112 6.78 -4.72 -7.63
C ARG A 112 6.11 -4.64 -9.00
N LEU A 113 6.39 -5.58 -9.90
CA LEU A 113 5.73 -5.60 -11.21
C LEU A 113 4.19 -5.70 -11.10
N LYS A 114 3.69 -6.55 -10.18
CA LYS A 114 2.26 -6.70 -9.95
C LYS A 114 1.65 -5.49 -9.24
N VAL A 115 2.35 -4.94 -8.26
CA VAL A 115 1.94 -3.72 -7.56
C VAL A 115 1.86 -2.53 -8.51
N GLU A 116 2.80 -2.37 -9.44
CA GLU A 116 2.74 -1.32 -10.47
C GLU A 116 1.56 -1.48 -11.43
N SER A 117 1.16 -2.72 -11.76
CA SER A 117 -0.06 -2.96 -12.54
C SER A 117 -1.30 -2.53 -11.76
N ILE A 118 -1.41 -2.97 -10.51
CA ILE A 118 -2.56 -2.68 -9.64
C ILE A 118 -2.64 -1.19 -9.30
N LYS A 119 -1.50 -0.52 -9.11
CA LYS A 119 -1.43 0.93 -8.91
C LYS A 119 -2.12 1.67 -10.05
N LYS A 120 -1.83 1.30 -11.31
CA LYS A 120 -2.46 1.94 -12.48
C LYS A 120 -3.96 1.69 -12.55
N GLU A 121 -4.42 0.48 -12.18
CA GLU A 121 -5.86 0.17 -12.11
C GLU A 121 -6.56 0.98 -11.01
N ILE A 122 -5.94 1.11 -9.82
CA ILE A 122 -6.47 1.92 -8.72
C ILE A 122 -6.53 3.40 -9.13
N GLN A 123 -5.48 3.94 -9.74
CA GLN A 123 -5.44 5.34 -10.17
C GLN A 123 -6.58 5.66 -11.14
N ARG A 124 -6.81 4.81 -12.16
CA ARG A 124 -7.94 4.99 -13.09
C ARG A 124 -9.29 4.98 -12.39
N LEU A 125 -9.49 4.04 -11.46
CA LEU A 125 -10.74 3.93 -10.70
C LEU A 125 -11.04 5.16 -9.83
N LEU A 126 -10.00 5.87 -9.38
CA LEU A 126 -10.13 7.07 -8.55
C LEU A 126 -10.29 8.37 -9.37
N GLU A 127 -9.91 8.35 -10.65
CA GLU A 127 -10.10 9.47 -11.59
C GLU A 127 -11.50 9.48 -12.22
N GLU A 128 -12.11 8.30 -12.38
CA GLU A 128 -13.56 8.10 -12.61
C GLU A 128 -14.36 8.53 -11.37
#